data_AF-B9L6K1-F1
#
_entry.id   AF-B9L6K1-F1
#
_cell.length_a   1.000
_cell.length_b   1.000
_cell.length_c   1.000
_cell.angle_alpha   90.00
_cell.angle_beta   90.00
_cell.angle_gamma   90.00
#
_symmetry.space_group_name_H-M   'P 1'
#
loop_
_entity.id
_entity.type
_entity.pdbx_description
1 polymer ?
#
loop_
_entity_poly.entity_id
_entity_poly.type
_entity_poly.pdbx_seq_one_letter_code
_entity_poly.pdbx_strand_id
1 'polypeptide(L)'
;MENGKWKIDKKVFIVCKECEQKYTDIPIIKINNENEFFDVVRRLKPKEVVVDNYNFTYEDEKKFKELFPNIKLICFDDMYKKHCCDEIINHNLGVNINKYDDPKKVKVIKPLVGENFIKAKKKYYKKEGVFISFGGTDAKGIGLKVLKQLKDCGLKVDFYTTSANKHLEKLKKFCFLNRWCRLHIDEDVAVGMAKAKFGVITPSTIAYEAIYMGLGFIAVQVAENQENLVKYLKSKKYKVLKKRDINGRKIKKSICRVSRNRGKKGY
;
A
#
# COMPACT_ATOMS: atom_id res chain seq x y z
N MET A 1 -2.31 -9.46 -22.51
CA MET A 1 -2.71 -8.07 -22.81
C MET A 1 -1.47 -7.24 -22.69
N GLU A 2 -1.01 -6.76 -23.83
CA GLU A 2 0.30 -6.19 -24.08
C GLU A 2 0.56 -4.99 -23.17
N ASN A 3 1.77 -4.94 -22.64
CA ASN A 3 2.31 -3.73 -22.05
C ASN A 3 2.26 -2.67 -23.15
N GLY A 4 1.37 -1.68 -23.00
CA GLY A 4 1.58 -0.39 -23.62
C GLY A 4 2.92 0.11 -23.10
N LYS A 5 4.00 -0.19 -23.85
CA LYS A 5 5.29 0.43 -23.66
C LYS A 5 5.03 1.91 -23.87
N TRP A 6 4.88 2.65 -22.78
CA TRP A 6 4.99 4.09 -22.81
C TRP A 6 6.35 4.38 -23.45
N LYS A 7 6.36 4.83 -24.70
CA LYS A 7 7.57 5.38 -25.33
C LYS A 7 7.79 6.72 -24.64
N ILE A 8 8.49 6.65 -23.53
CA ILE A 8 8.88 7.83 -22.76
C ILE A 8 9.96 8.55 -23.58
N ASP A 9 9.69 9.81 -23.92
CA ASP A 9 10.58 10.68 -24.68
C ASP A 9 11.97 10.71 -24.02
N LYS A 10 13.06 10.81 -24.83
CA LYS A 10 14.45 10.87 -24.33
C LYS A 10 14.74 12.10 -23.46
N LYS A 11 13.73 12.92 -23.18
CA LYS A 11 13.75 14.13 -22.34
C LYS A 11 13.06 13.96 -20.98
N VAL A 12 12.60 12.77 -20.63
CA VAL A 12 11.95 12.53 -19.33
C VAL A 12 12.98 12.10 -18.29
N PHE A 13 12.92 12.72 -17.13
CA PHE A 13 13.74 12.44 -15.95
C PHE A 13 12.83 12.39 -14.73
N ILE A 14 13.16 11.55 -13.75
CA ILE A 14 12.49 11.56 -12.46
C ILE A 14 13.33 12.41 -11.51
N VAL A 15 12.73 13.45 -10.94
CA VAL A 15 13.36 14.23 -9.88
C VAL A 15 12.84 13.70 -8.55
N CYS A 16 13.75 13.27 -7.67
CA CYS A 16 13.36 12.66 -6.40
C CYS A 16 14.33 13.07 -5.28
N LYS A 17 13.79 13.34 -4.09
CA LYS A 17 14.59 13.62 -2.89
C LYS A 17 15.14 12.34 -2.27
N GLU A 18 14.29 11.32 -2.16
CA GLU A 18 14.59 10.09 -1.42
C GLU A 18 14.20 8.85 -2.26
N CYS A 19 14.98 8.58 -3.31
CA CYS A 19 14.83 7.36 -4.11
C CYS A 19 16.16 6.61 -4.16
N GLU A 20 16.22 5.45 -3.51
CA GLU A 20 17.38 4.56 -3.60
C GLU A 20 17.22 3.49 -4.69
N GLN A 21 15.98 3.16 -5.05
CA GLN A 21 15.66 2.06 -5.95
C GLN A 21 15.15 2.57 -7.30
N LYS A 22 15.78 2.10 -8.37
CA LYS A 22 15.44 2.43 -9.76
C LYS A 22 14.60 1.30 -10.36
N TYR A 23 13.30 1.53 -10.53
CA TYR A 23 12.34 0.58 -11.11
C TYR A 23 11.99 0.86 -12.58
N THR A 24 12.72 1.78 -13.21
CA THR A 24 12.49 2.23 -14.57
C THR A 24 13.82 2.58 -15.22
N ASP A 25 13.94 2.46 -16.54
CA ASP A 25 15.16 2.84 -17.25
C ASP A 25 15.38 4.36 -17.29
N ILE A 26 14.34 5.14 -16.97
CA ILE A 26 14.38 6.61 -16.92
C ILE A 26 15.48 7.08 -15.97
N PRO A 27 16.33 8.05 -16.36
CA PRO A 27 17.33 8.60 -15.47
C PRO A 27 16.70 9.33 -14.27
N ILE A 28 17.28 9.14 -13.08
CA ILE A 28 16.84 9.76 -11.83
C ILE A 28 17.83 10.86 -11.46
N ILE A 29 17.33 12.06 -11.19
CA ILE A 29 18.10 13.18 -10.65
C ILE A 29 17.75 13.30 -9.17
N LYS A 30 18.74 13.04 -8.31
CA LYS A 30 18.60 13.27 -6.88
C LYS A 30 18.76 14.74 -6.58
N ILE A 31 17.92 15.26 -5.70
CA ILE A 31 17.96 16.63 -5.21
C ILE A 31 17.98 16.63 -3.69
N ASN A 32 18.61 17.63 -3.09
CA ASN A 32 18.75 17.76 -1.65
C ASN A 32 17.65 18.65 -1.04
N ASN A 33 17.19 19.66 -1.79
CA ASN A 33 16.20 20.62 -1.35
C ASN A 33 15.36 21.16 -2.52
N GLU A 34 14.36 21.98 -2.19
CA GLU A 34 13.44 22.57 -3.16
C GLU A 34 14.09 23.58 -4.10
N ASN A 35 15.08 24.35 -3.66
CA ASN A 35 15.77 25.29 -4.57
C ASN A 35 16.47 24.54 -5.71
N GLU A 36 17.13 23.43 -5.38
CA GLU A 36 17.74 22.55 -6.38
C GLU A 36 16.68 21.96 -7.32
N PHE A 37 15.49 21.63 -6.82
CA PHE A 37 14.36 21.22 -7.67
C PHE A 37 14.01 22.30 -8.70
N PHE A 38 13.80 23.55 -8.28
CA PHE A 38 13.49 24.66 -9.19
C PHE A 38 14.60 24.88 -10.22
N ASP A 39 15.87 24.79 -9.82
CA ASP A 39 17.01 24.94 -10.73
C ASP A 39 17.09 23.82 -11.78
N VAL A 40 16.84 22.57 -11.36
CA VAL A 40 16.75 21.42 -12.25
C VAL A 40 15.63 21.61 -13.27
N VAL A 41 14.43 22.04 -12.82
CA VAL A 41 13.29 22.30 -13.71
C VAL A 41 13.62 23.43 -14.70
N ARG A 42 14.25 24.52 -14.26
CA ARG A 42 14.66 25.64 -15.12
C ARG A 42 15.66 25.20 -16.19
N ARG A 43 16.63 24.37 -15.81
CA ARG A 43 17.67 23.85 -16.72
C ARG A 43 17.08 22.89 -17.76
N LEU A 44 16.21 21.96 -17.32
CA LEU A 44 15.68 20.91 -18.17
C LEU A 44 14.50 21.35 -19.04
N LYS A 45 13.75 22.36 -18.60
CA LYS A 45 12.54 22.87 -19.27
C LYS A 45 11.58 21.74 -19.70
N PRO A 46 11.16 20.87 -18.76
CA PRO A 46 10.26 19.77 -19.08
C PRO A 46 8.88 20.27 -19.50
N LYS A 47 8.11 19.43 -20.20
CA LYS A 47 6.71 19.73 -20.51
C LYS A 47 5.78 19.52 -19.31
N GLU A 48 6.10 18.53 -18.49
CA GLU A 48 5.30 18.14 -17.32
C GLU A 48 6.24 17.84 -16.13
N VAL A 49 5.76 18.11 -14.93
CA VAL A 49 6.43 17.81 -13.66
C VAL A 49 5.43 17.12 -12.74
N VAL A 50 5.82 15.97 -12.20
CA VAL A 50 5.01 15.18 -11.29
C VAL A 50 5.63 15.23 -9.90
N VAL A 51 4.85 15.58 -8.89
CA VAL A 51 5.29 15.69 -7.49
C VAL A 51 4.54 14.70 -6.63
N ASP A 52 5.27 13.85 -5.91
CA ASP A 52 4.77 12.97 -4.85
C ASP A 52 5.58 13.23 -3.57
N ASN A 53 5.26 14.34 -2.90
CA ASN A 53 5.96 14.79 -1.70
C ASN A 53 5.00 15.55 -0.78
N TYR A 54 4.71 14.99 0.39
CA TYR A 54 3.81 15.61 1.37
C TYR A 54 4.24 16.99 1.86
N ASN A 55 5.53 17.32 1.73
CA ASN A 55 6.10 18.60 2.13
C ASN A 55 6.06 19.66 1.02
N PHE A 56 5.74 19.30 -0.23
CA PHE A 56 5.54 20.29 -1.29
C PHE A 56 4.15 20.91 -1.11
N THR A 57 4.11 22.14 -0.61
CA THR A 57 2.90 22.78 -0.14
C THR A 57 2.14 23.50 -1.26
N TYR A 58 0.92 23.95 -0.98
CA TYR A 58 0.15 24.81 -1.86
C TYR A 58 0.92 26.08 -2.30
N GLU A 59 1.71 26.67 -1.39
CA GLU A 59 2.51 27.86 -1.71
C GLU A 59 3.69 27.52 -2.63
N ASP A 60 4.29 26.34 -2.48
CA ASP A 60 5.34 25.87 -3.38
C ASP A 60 4.79 25.58 -4.77
N GLU A 61 3.60 24.99 -4.86
CA GLU A 61 2.87 24.79 -6.12
C GLU A 61 2.56 26.12 -6.80
N LYS A 62 2.09 27.11 -6.03
CA LYS A 62 1.80 28.46 -6.54
C LYS A 62 3.06 29.12 -7.10
N LYS A 63 4.15 29.12 -6.31
CA LYS A 63 5.47 29.61 -6.73
C LYS A 63 5.96 28.89 -7.98
N PHE A 64 5.74 27.57 -8.08
CA PHE A 64 6.07 26.81 -9.28
C PHE A 64 5.30 27.29 -10.50
N LYS A 65 3.98 27.49 -10.39
CA LYS A 65 3.15 27.98 -11.50
C LYS A 65 3.51 29.40 -11.92
N GLU A 66 3.92 30.26 -11.00
CA GLU A 66 4.41 31.62 -11.29
C GLU A 66 5.74 31.58 -12.06
N LEU A 67 6.68 30.74 -11.63
CA LEU A 67 8.00 30.61 -12.27
C LEU A 67 7.95 29.85 -13.61
N PHE A 68 7.03 28.91 -13.76
CA PHE A 68 6.95 27.99 -14.89
C PHE A 68 5.52 27.86 -15.45
N PRO A 69 4.92 28.95 -15.96
CA PRO A 69 3.51 28.97 -16.35
C PRO A 69 3.17 27.95 -17.46
N ASN A 70 4.15 27.64 -18.32
CA ASN A 70 3.98 26.73 -19.46
C ASN A 70 4.27 25.26 -19.13
N ILE A 71 4.66 24.93 -17.89
CA ILE A 71 4.92 23.56 -17.45
C ILE A 71 3.66 23.04 -16.74
N LYS A 72 3.20 21.85 -17.15
CA LYS A 72 2.10 21.16 -16.48
C LYS A 72 2.58 20.59 -15.15
N LEU A 73 2.01 21.03 -14.04
CA LEU A 73 2.27 20.50 -12.71
C LEU A 73 1.21 19.47 -12.33
N ILE A 74 1.66 18.27 -11.96
CA ILE A 74 0.81 17.15 -11.57
C ILE A 74 1.20 16.77 -10.13
N CYS A 75 0.26 16.77 -9.20
CA CYS A 75 0.54 16.42 -7.80
C CYS A 75 -0.17 15.12 -7.40
N PHE A 76 0.54 14.24 -6.72
CA PHE A 76 -0.09 13.14 -5.99
C PHE A 76 -0.71 13.67 -4.70
N ASP A 77 -1.96 13.30 -4.48
CA ASP A 77 -2.61 13.54 -3.20
C ASP A 77 -3.56 12.41 -2.84
N ASP A 78 -3.50 12.06 -1.57
CA ASP A 78 -4.23 10.95 -0.99
C ASP A 78 -4.97 11.37 0.30
N MET A 79 -4.86 12.66 0.66
CA MET A 79 -5.37 13.28 1.89
C MET A 79 -6.44 14.35 1.66
N TYR A 80 -6.82 14.65 0.41
CA TYR A 80 -7.72 15.75 0.03
C TYR A 80 -7.18 17.13 0.41
N LYS A 81 -5.87 17.35 0.17
CA LYS A 81 -5.26 18.66 0.39
C LYS A 81 -5.70 19.67 -0.67
N LYS A 82 -5.51 20.96 -0.35
CA LYS A 82 -5.67 22.06 -1.29
C LYS A 82 -4.46 22.12 -2.24
N HIS A 83 -4.70 22.34 -3.53
CA HIS A 83 -3.66 22.36 -4.56
C HIS A 83 -3.78 23.57 -5.52
N CYS A 84 -2.64 24.04 -6.00
CA CYS A 84 -2.44 25.03 -7.06
C CYS A 84 -1.81 24.39 -8.33
N CYS A 85 -2.01 23.09 -8.54
CA CYS A 85 -1.50 22.37 -9.71
C CYS A 85 -2.53 22.30 -10.87
N ASP A 86 -2.10 21.73 -12.00
CA ASP A 86 -2.95 21.52 -13.18
C ASP A 86 -3.75 20.20 -13.11
N GLU A 87 -3.17 19.15 -12.51
CA GLU A 87 -3.81 17.83 -12.35
C GLU A 87 -3.43 17.22 -10.99
N ILE A 88 -4.41 16.58 -10.34
CA ILE A 88 -4.21 15.84 -9.09
C ILE A 88 -4.36 14.35 -9.40
N ILE A 89 -3.37 13.54 -9.05
CA ILE A 89 -3.47 12.08 -9.14
C ILE A 89 -3.76 11.52 -7.75
N ASN A 90 -4.85 10.76 -7.63
CA ASN A 90 -5.12 9.99 -6.42
C ASN A 90 -5.23 8.50 -6.78
N HIS A 91 -4.37 7.67 -6.16
CA HIS A 91 -4.33 6.23 -6.40
C HIS A 91 -5.00 5.40 -5.29
N ASN A 92 -5.61 6.03 -4.29
CA ASN A 92 -6.25 5.34 -3.17
C ASN A 92 -7.56 4.66 -3.61
N LEU A 93 -7.94 3.59 -2.91
CA LEU A 93 -9.24 2.98 -3.12
C LEU A 93 -10.33 3.73 -2.35
N GLY A 94 -11.44 4.01 -3.03
CA GLY A 94 -12.59 4.70 -2.44
C GLY A 94 -12.43 6.21 -2.33
N VAL A 95 -11.67 6.81 -3.26
CA VAL A 95 -11.58 8.26 -3.40
C VAL A 95 -12.98 8.84 -3.60
N ASN A 96 -13.28 9.87 -2.83
CA ASN A 96 -14.45 10.71 -3.05
C ASN A 96 -13.99 12.00 -3.72
N ILE A 97 -14.06 12.05 -5.06
CA ILE A 97 -13.58 13.17 -5.87
C ILE A 97 -14.22 14.50 -5.46
N ASN A 98 -15.47 14.47 -4.94
CA ASN A 98 -16.19 15.66 -4.50
C ASN A 98 -15.65 16.28 -3.20
N LYS A 99 -14.69 15.65 -2.53
CA LYS A 99 -14.00 16.24 -1.38
C LYS A 99 -12.85 17.18 -1.77
N TYR A 100 -12.42 17.15 -3.02
CA TYR A 100 -11.43 18.09 -3.52
C TYR A 100 -12.07 19.43 -3.82
N ASP A 101 -11.33 20.52 -3.60
CA ASP A 101 -11.77 21.88 -3.93
C ASP A 101 -12.08 22.05 -5.42
N ASP A 102 -11.28 21.41 -6.29
CA ASP A 102 -11.53 21.34 -7.74
C ASP A 102 -11.56 19.88 -8.23
N PRO A 103 -12.74 19.23 -8.17
CA PRO A 103 -12.90 17.84 -8.60
C PRO A 103 -12.53 17.59 -10.07
N LYS A 104 -12.56 18.61 -10.93
CA LYS A 104 -12.28 18.47 -12.37
C LYS A 104 -10.81 18.20 -12.66
N LYS A 105 -9.91 18.60 -11.75
CA LYS A 105 -8.47 18.34 -11.85
C LYS A 105 -8.08 16.94 -11.38
N VAL A 106 -8.99 16.21 -10.75
CA VAL A 106 -8.66 14.94 -10.07
C VAL A 106 -8.77 13.76 -11.03
N LYS A 107 -7.67 13.04 -11.19
CA LYS A 107 -7.59 11.77 -11.90
C LYS A 107 -7.37 10.63 -10.91
N VAL A 108 -8.40 9.80 -10.76
CA VAL A 108 -8.30 8.59 -9.95
C VAL A 108 -7.71 7.46 -10.79
N ILE A 109 -6.53 6.97 -10.38
CA ILE A 109 -5.87 5.86 -11.06
C ILE A 109 -6.04 4.55 -10.29
N LYS A 110 -5.83 3.41 -10.97
CA LYS A 110 -5.78 2.12 -10.30
C LYS A 110 -4.62 2.09 -9.31
N PRO A 111 -4.74 1.38 -8.18
CA PRO A 111 -3.62 1.22 -7.25
C PRO A 111 -2.37 0.74 -7.97
N LEU A 112 -1.25 1.36 -7.65
CA LEU A 112 0.06 0.95 -8.15
C LEU A 112 0.46 -0.34 -7.41
N VAL A 113 0.81 -1.37 -8.18
CA VAL A 113 1.20 -2.68 -7.64
C VAL A 113 2.55 -3.07 -8.22
N GLY A 114 3.46 -3.52 -7.37
CA GLY A 114 4.81 -3.91 -7.77
C GLY A 114 4.84 -5.06 -8.78
N GLU A 115 5.89 -5.11 -9.61
CA GLU A 115 6.07 -6.16 -10.61
C GLU A 115 6.12 -7.57 -10.00
N ASN A 116 6.62 -7.69 -8.77
CA ASN A 116 6.66 -8.94 -8.01
C ASN A 116 5.26 -9.55 -7.87
N PHE A 117 4.22 -8.74 -7.61
CA PHE A 117 2.83 -9.20 -7.59
C PHE A 117 2.33 -9.63 -8.96
N ILE A 118 2.71 -8.92 -10.03
CA ILE A 118 2.36 -9.32 -11.40
C ILE A 118 2.98 -10.69 -11.72
N LYS A 119 4.26 -10.88 -11.39
CA LYS A 119 5.00 -12.13 -11.59
C LYS A 119 4.42 -13.27 -10.74
N ALA A 120 4.12 -13.01 -9.47
CA ALA A 120 3.54 -13.99 -8.56
C ALA A 120 2.12 -14.40 -8.98
N LYS A 121 1.29 -13.46 -9.44
CA LYS A 121 -0.10 -13.76 -9.87
C LYS A 121 -0.17 -14.67 -11.10
N LYS A 122 0.83 -14.60 -11.99
CA LYS A 122 0.91 -15.45 -13.20
C LYS A 122 1.34 -16.90 -12.91
N LYS A 123 1.94 -17.16 -11.75
CA LYS A 123 2.42 -18.50 -11.37
C LYS A 123 1.34 -19.26 -10.62
N TYR A 124 1.29 -20.57 -10.86
CA TYR A 124 0.45 -21.46 -10.06
C TYR A 124 1.12 -21.74 -8.71
N TYR A 125 0.33 -21.61 -7.64
CA TYR A 125 0.72 -22.00 -6.29
C TYR A 125 -0.41 -22.77 -5.64
N LYS A 126 -0.08 -23.81 -4.88
CA LYS A 126 -1.04 -24.45 -3.99
C LYS A 126 -1.48 -23.44 -2.94
N LYS A 127 -2.79 -23.18 -2.89
CA LYS A 127 -3.41 -22.22 -1.96
C LYS A 127 -3.66 -22.88 -0.60
N GLU A 128 -2.84 -22.55 0.39
CA GLU A 128 -2.95 -23.09 1.76
C GLU A 128 -2.64 -22.04 2.83
N GLY A 129 -3.03 -22.33 4.07
CA GLY A 129 -2.72 -21.47 5.22
C GLY A 129 -3.34 -20.07 5.19
N VAL A 130 -2.92 -19.26 6.15
CA VAL A 130 -3.34 -17.87 6.35
C VAL A 130 -2.12 -16.97 6.27
N PHE A 131 -2.17 -16.00 5.34
CA PHE A 131 -1.20 -14.92 5.27
C PHE A 131 -1.56 -13.85 6.30
N ILE A 132 -0.58 -13.40 7.08
CA ILE A 132 -0.77 -12.31 8.03
C ILE A 132 0.32 -11.26 7.83
N SER A 133 -0.09 -10.00 7.68
CA SER A 133 0.84 -8.87 7.66
C SER A 133 0.18 -7.59 8.18
N PHE A 134 0.82 -6.89 9.09
CA PHE A 134 0.32 -5.62 9.65
C PHE A 134 1.18 -4.42 9.24
N GLY A 135 1.79 -4.52 8.05
CA GLY A 135 2.78 -3.56 7.54
C GLY A 135 4.18 -3.83 8.07
N GLY A 136 5.18 -3.10 7.57
CA GLY A 136 6.59 -3.37 7.86
C GLY A 136 6.93 -3.29 9.36
N THR A 137 6.52 -2.21 10.03
CA THR A 137 6.95 -1.94 11.41
C THR A 137 6.07 -2.56 12.50
N ASP A 138 4.80 -2.88 12.21
CA ASP A 138 3.77 -3.25 13.20
C ASP A 138 3.92 -2.45 14.51
N ALA A 139 3.96 -1.12 14.41
CA ALA A 139 4.38 -0.25 15.52
C ALA A 139 3.54 -0.45 16.81
N LYS A 140 2.30 -0.92 16.70
CA LYS A 140 1.39 -1.18 17.82
C LYS A 140 1.43 -2.64 18.35
N GLY A 141 2.30 -3.50 17.80
CA GLY A 141 2.48 -4.89 18.20
C GLY A 141 1.21 -5.71 18.04
N ILE A 142 0.44 -5.42 16.99
CA ILE A 142 -0.86 -6.00 16.72
C ILE A 142 -0.71 -7.43 16.24
N GLY A 143 0.31 -7.71 15.43
CA GLY A 143 0.59 -9.04 14.91
C GLY A 143 0.68 -10.09 16.00
N LEU A 144 1.48 -9.82 17.03
CA LEU A 144 1.63 -10.74 18.17
C LEU A 144 0.31 -10.95 18.92
N LYS A 145 -0.53 -9.92 19.05
CA LYS A 145 -1.85 -10.04 19.70
C LYS A 145 -2.78 -10.93 18.89
N VAL A 146 -2.79 -10.77 17.56
CA VAL A 146 -3.58 -11.63 16.67
C VAL A 146 -3.09 -13.07 16.73
N LEU A 147 -1.78 -13.31 16.63
CA LEU A 147 -1.19 -14.64 16.70
C LEU A 147 -1.56 -15.39 17.99
N LYS A 148 -1.51 -14.71 19.15
CA LYS A 148 -1.92 -15.30 20.43
C LYS A 148 -3.37 -15.81 20.43
N GLN A 149 -4.27 -15.14 19.70
CA GLN A 149 -5.68 -15.56 19.61
C GLN A 149 -5.90 -16.76 18.68
N LEU A 150 -4.92 -17.09 17.82
CA LEU A 150 -5.03 -18.15 16.82
C LEU A 150 -4.42 -19.49 17.26
N LYS A 151 -3.78 -19.55 18.44
CA LYS A 151 -3.02 -20.72 18.93
C LYS A 151 -3.78 -22.05 18.83
N ASP A 152 -5.07 -22.06 19.18
CA ASP A 152 -5.88 -23.30 19.22
C ASP A 152 -6.85 -23.43 18.04
N CYS A 153 -6.57 -22.75 16.91
CA CYS A 153 -7.42 -22.86 15.74
C CYS A 153 -7.00 -23.94 14.73
N GLY A 154 -5.84 -24.58 14.92
CA GLY A 154 -5.32 -25.58 13.99
C GLY A 154 -5.04 -25.00 12.59
N LEU A 155 -4.57 -23.75 12.54
CA LEU A 155 -4.28 -23.04 11.28
C LEU A 155 -2.79 -23.05 11.01
N LYS A 156 -2.41 -23.28 9.76
CA LYS A 156 -1.07 -22.93 9.26
C LYS A 156 -1.05 -21.43 8.95
N VAL A 157 -0.11 -20.70 9.54
CA VAL A 157 0.02 -19.25 9.41
C VAL A 157 1.41 -18.92 8.90
N ASP A 158 1.47 -18.05 7.89
CA ASP A 158 2.71 -17.41 7.44
C ASP A 158 2.59 -15.91 7.77
N PHE A 159 3.41 -15.46 8.72
CA PHE A 159 3.43 -14.09 9.23
C PHE A 159 4.57 -13.31 8.59
N TYR A 160 4.24 -12.25 7.86
CA TYR A 160 5.19 -11.42 7.12
C TYR A 160 5.40 -10.06 7.81
N THR A 161 6.66 -9.71 8.02
CA THR A 161 7.11 -8.45 8.63
C THR A 161 8.45 -8.03 8.05
N THR A 162 8.92 -6.82 8.39
CA THR A 162 10.29 -6.40 8.08
C THR A 162 11.19 -6.44 9.31
N SER A 163 12.51 -6.35 9.09
CA SER A 163 13.52 -6.16 10.15
C SER A 163 13.28 -4.88 10.98
N ALA A 164 12.63 -3.87 10.41
CA ALA A 164 12.24 -2.64 11.11
C ALA A 164 11.13 -2.82 12.19
N ASN A 165 10.60 -4.04 12.39
CA ASN A 165 9.58 -4.27 13.40
C ASN A 165 10.18 -4.29 14.81
N LYS A 166 9.82 -3.30 15.64
CA LYS A 166 10.32 -3.18 17.01
C LYS A 166 9.93 -4.34 17.95
N HIS A 167 9.00 -5.20 17.54
CA HIS A 167 8.57 -6.39 18.27
C HIS A 167 9.15 -7.70 17.71
N LEU A 168 10.13 -7.61 16.82
CA LEU A 168 10.66 -8.76 16.06
C LEU A 168 11.14 -9.90 16.96
N GLU A 169 11.89 -9.61 18.02
CA GLU A 169 12.40 -10.66 18.94
C GLU A 169 11.28 -11.42 19.65
N LYS A 170 10.20 -10.72 20.02
CA LYS A 170 9.00 -11.36 20.59
C LYS A 170 8.29 -12.24 19.56
N LEU A 171 8.25 -11.81 18.29
CA LEU A 171 7.68 -12.59 17.19
C LEU A 171 8.53 -13.84 16.90
N LYS A 172 9.87 -13.72 16.84
CA LYS A 172 10.78 -14.85 16.67
C LYS A 172 10.57 -15.89 17.76
N LYS A 173 10.59 -15.48 19.04
CA LYS A 173 10.34 -16.38 20.17
C LYS A 173 8.95 -17.03 20.09
N PHE A 174 7.93 -16.26 19.74
CA PHE A 174 6.57 -16.80 19.60
C PHE A 174 6.50 -17.87 18.50
N CYS A 175 7.02 -17.59 17.30
CA CYS A 175 6.96 -18.52 16.17
C CYS A 175 7.85 -19.75 16.39
N PHE A 176 8.98 -19.61 17.06
CA PHE A 176 9.83 -20.74 17.47
C PHE A 176 9.07 -21.74 18.36
N LEU A 177 8.31 -21.23 19.33
CA LEU A 177 7.49 -22.05 20.25
C LEU A 177 6.19 -22.57 19.61
N ASN A 178 5.80 -22.05 18.45
CA ASN A 178 4.51 -22.32 17.81
C ASN A 178 4.73 -22.70 16.35
N ARG A 179 5.06 -23.98 16.08
CA ARG A 179 5.39 -24.50 14.74
C ARG A 179 4.30 -24.32 13.67
N TRP A 180 3.06 -24.06 14.08
CA TRP A 180 1.96 -23.73 13.17
C TRP A 180 2.06 -22.33 12.57
N CYS A 181 2.92 -21.46 13.13
CA CYS A 181 3.17 -20.10 12.67
C CYS A 181 4.61 -19.95 12.19
N ARG A 182 4.79 -19.73 10.89
CA ARG A 182 6.08 -19.41 10.27
C ARG A 182 6.26 -17.90 10.19
N LEU A 183 7.44 -17.42 10.57
CA LEU A 183 7.83 -16.01 10.47
C LEU A 183 8.66 -15.79 9.21
N HIS A 184 8.31 -14.75 8.45
CA HIS A 184 8.99 -14.28 7.26
C HIS A 184 9.43 -12.84 7.48
N ILE A 185 10.73 -12.58 7.31
CA ILE A 185 11.36 -11.27 7.60
C ILE A 185 12.00 -10.77 6.32
N ASP A 186 11.59 -9.58 5.87
CA ASP A 186 12.09 -8.94 4.63
C ASP A 186 11.92 -9.83 3.37
N GLU A 187 11.00 -10.81 3.43
CA GLU A 187 10.66 -11.67 2.30
C GLU A 187 9.54 -11.07 1.44
N ASP A 188 9.50 -11.48 0.17
CA ASP A 188 8.50 -11.03 -0.79
C ASP A 188 7.08 -11.48 -0.41
N VAL A 189 6.28 -10.50 0.05
CA VAL A 189 4.87 -10.68 0.40
C VAL A 189 4.01 -11.12 -0.79
N ALA A 190 4.40 -10.83 -2.04
CA ALA A 190 3.65 -11.21 -3.22
C ALA A 190 3.54 -12.73 -3.35
N VAL A 191 4.67 -13.43 -3.15
CA VAL A 191 4.71 -14.90 -3.16
C VAL A 191 3.91 -15.47 -1.98
N GLY A 192 3.99 -14.83 -0.80
CA GLY A 192 3.17 -15.18 0.36
C GLY A 192 1.68 -15.12 0.07
N MET A 193 1.20 -13.99 -0.46
CA MET A 193 -0.20 -13.84 -0.87
C MET A 193 -0.61 -14.83 -1.98
N ALA A 194 0.30 -15.11 -2.92
CA ALA A 194 0.05 -16.07 -3.99
C ALA A 194 -0.10 -17.51 -3.47
N LYS A 195 0.57 -17.89 -2.37
CA LYS A 195 0.43 -19.20 -1.73
C LYS A 195 -0.71 -19.27 -0.72
N ALA A 196 -1.19 -18.14 -0.22
CA ALA A 196 -2.17 -18.13 0.86
C ALA A 196 -3.60 -18.43 0.40
N LYS A 197 -4.36 -19.15 1.24
CA LYS A 197 -5.81 -19.33 1.04
C LYS A 197 -6.61 -18.09 1.47
N PHE A 198 -6.15 -17.41 2.52
CA PHE A 198 -6.83 -16.24 3.08
C PHE A 198 -5.84 -15.29 3.76
N GLY A 199 -6.17 -13.99 3.83
CA GLY A 199 -5.34 -12.96 4.46
C GLY A 199 -5.93 -12.38 5.74
N VAL A 200 -5.08 -11.96 6.67
CA VAL A 200 -5.42 -11.06 7.78
C VAL A 200 -4.44 -9.90 7.75
N ILE A 201 -4.93 -8.72 7.37
CA ILE A 201 -4.07 -7.60 6.99
C ILE A 201 -4.53 -6.27 7.58
N THR A 202 -3.65 -5.27 7.59
CA THR A 202 -4.07 -3.87 7.85
C THR A 202 -4.74 -3.26 6.62
N PRO A 203 -5.72 -2.36 6.82
CA PRO A 203 -6.22 -1.49 5.76
C PRO A 203 -5.15 -0.44 5.41
N SER A 204 -4.22 -0.82 4.55
CA SER A 204 -3.19 0.04 3.93
C SER A 204 -2.89 -0.48 2.52
N THR A 205 -1.74 -0.11 1.92
CA THR A 205 -1.29 -0.57 0.59
C THR A 205 -1.36 -2.10 0.42
N ILE A 206 -1.08 -2.86 1.48
CA ILE A 206 -1.19 -4.33 1.51
C ILE A 206 -2.61 -4.84 1.13
N ALA A 207 -3.66 -4.05 1.39
CA ALA A 207 -5.02 -4.36 0.97
C ALA A 207 -5.22 -4.17 -0.54
N TYR A 208 -4.56 -3.18 -1.15
CA TYR A 208 -4.57 -2.98 -2.60
C TYR A 208 -3.95 -4.18 -3.31
N GLU A 209 -2.81 -4.62 -2.79
CA GLU A 209 -2.08 -5.80 -3.24
C GLU A 209 -2.92 -7.07 -3.09
N ALA A 210 -3.57 -7.27 -1.94
CA ALA A 210 -4.43 -8.44 -1.72
C ALA A 210 -5.63 -8.46 -2.68
N ILE A 211 -6.28 -7.31 -2.92
CA ILE A 211 -7.37 -7.17 -3.90
C ILE A 211 -6.85 -7.49 -5.30
N TYR A 212 -5.70 -6.95 -5.69
CA TYR A 212 -5.06 -7.24 -6.97
C TYR A 212 -4.77 -8.74 -7.13
N MET A 213 -4.30 -9.41 -6.08
CA MET A 213 -4.00 -10.84 -6.07
C MET A 213 -5.25 -11.74 -6.04
N GLY A 214 -6.44 -11.17 -5.88
CA GLY A 214 -7.68 -11.94 -5.69
C GLY A 214 -7.70 -12.72 -4.37
N LEU A 215 -6.90 -12.31 -3.39
CA LEU A 215 -6.86 -12.94 -2.07
C LEU A 215 -8.03 -12.42 -1.23
N GLY A 216 -8.87 -13.33 -0.71
CA GLY A 216 -9.85 -12.96 0.31
C GLY A 216 -9.15 -12.62 1.62
N PHE A 217 -9.61 -11.59 2.34
CA PHE A 217 -8.99 -11.21 3.62
C PHE A 217 -9.98 -10.60 4.62
N ILE A 218 -9.57 -10.61 5.90
CA ILE A 218 -10.11 -9.76 6.96
C ILE A 218 -9.15 -8.60 7.16
N ALA A 219 -9.65 -7.38 7.09
CA ALA A 219 -8.89 -6.20 7.47
C ALA A 219 -9.00 -5.93 8.98
N VAL A 220 -7.92 -5.47 9.59
CA VAL A 220 -7.89 -5.07 11.00
C VAL A 220 -7.47 -3.61 11.09
N GLN A 221 -8.41 -2.74 11.42
CA GLN A 221 -8.16 -1.31 11.61
C GLN A 221 -7.42 -1.06 12.92
N VAL A 222 -6.22 -0.47 12.81
CA VAL A 222 -5.30 -0.22 13.93
C VAL A 222 -5.03 1.27 14.17
N ALA A 223 -5.40 2.13 13.22
CA ALA A 223 -5.23 3.58 13.28
C ALA A 223 -6.41 4.32 12.62
N GLU A 224 -6.57 5.59 12.97
CA GLU A 224 -7.67 6.46 12.49
C GLU A 224 -7.46 6.92 11.05
N ASN A 225 -6.20 7.15 10.65
CA ASN A 225 -5.85 7.49 9.26
C ASN A 225 -6.25 6.40 8.22
N GLN A 226 -6.71 5.24 8.67
CA GLN A 226 -7.20 4.15 7.81
C GLN A 226 -8.71 4.24 7.51
N GLU A 227 -9.42 5.24 8.04
CA GLU A 227 -10.89 5.31 7.98
C GLU A 227 -11.48 5.31 6.57
N ASN A 228 -10.88 6.07 5.64
CA ASN A 228 -11.36 6.14 4.27
C ASN A 228 -11.30 4.76 3.59
N LEU A 229 -10.17 4.06 3.72
CA LEU A 229 -10.01 2.71 3.19
C LEU A 229 -10.93 1.71 3.90
N VAL A 230 -11.16 1.85 5.21
CA VAL A 230 -12.12 1.02 5.94
C VAL A 230 -13.55 1.20 5.41
N LYS A 231 -13.97 2.45 5.13
CA LYS A 231 -15.28 2.74 4.53
C LYS A 231 -15.41 2.06 3.16
N TYR A 232 -14.38 2.17 2.32
CA TYR A 232 -14.32 1.49 1.03
C TYR A 232 -14.40 -0.04 1.15
N LEU A 233 -13.60 -0.63 2.03
CA LEU A 233 -13.60 -2.09 2.22
C LEU A 233 -14.98 -2.60 2.65
N LYS A 234 -15.64 -1.89 3.57
CA LYS A 234 -17.00 -2.22 4.01
C LYS A 234 -18.05 -2.07 2.91
N SER A 235 -17.95 -1.06 2.05
CA SER A 235 -18.89 -0.89 0.92
C SER A 235 -18.71 -1.99 -0.12
N LYS A 236 -17.49 -2.52 -0.25
CA LYS A 236 -17.16 -3.74 -1.00
C LYS A 236 -17.35 -5.04 -0.18
N LYS A 237 -18.03 -4.94 0.96
CA LYS A 237 -18.43 -6.02 1.88
C LYS A 237 -17.30 -6.81 2.57
N TYR A 238 -16.05 -6.43 2.36
CA TYR A 238 -14.92 -6.97 3.12
C TYR A 238 -15.13 -6.80 4.63
N LYS A 239 -14.81 -7.87 5.37
CA LYS A 239 -14.88 -7.85 6.82
C LYS A 239 -13.75 -7.03 7.41
N VAL A 240 -14.11 -6.00 8.18
CA VAL A 240 -13.18 -5.15 8.91
C VAL A 240 -13.40 -5.29 10.42
N LEU A 241 -12.34 -5.64 11.16
CA LEU A 241 -12.30 -5.67 12.62
C LEU A 241 -11.64 -4.41 13.16
N LYS A 242 -12.10 -3.89 14.30
CA LYS A 242 -11.41 -2.80 15.00
C LYS A 242 -10.38 -3.37 15.98
N LYS A 243 -9.41 -2.56 16.41
CA LYS A 243 -8.43 -2.93 17.44
C LYS A 243 -9.06 -3.56 18.70
N ARG A 244 -10.22 -3.05 19.14
CA ARG A 244 -10.96 -3.59 20.30
C ARG A 244 -11.47 -5.02 20.10
N ASP A 245 -11.69 -5.44 18.85
CA ASP A 245 -12.20 -6.78 18.53
C ASP A 245 -11.09 -7.85 18.54
N ILE A 246 -9.81 -7.45 18.62
CA ILE A 246 -8.65 -8.36 18.68
C ILE A 246 -8.60 -9.12 20.00
N ASN A 247 -8.93 -8.47 21.12
CA ASN A 247 -8.80 -9.09 22.44
C ASN A 247 -9.93 -10.07 22.78
N GLY A 248 -10.93 -10.23 21.91
CA GLY A 248 -12.11 -11.04 22.17
C GLY A 248 -12.22 -12.27 21.30
N ARG A 249 -13.16 -13.17 21.66
CA ARG A 249 -13.55 -14.35 20.86
C ARG A 249 -13.93 -14.00 19.41
N LYS A 250 -14.21 -12.73 19.10
CA LYS A 250 -14.60 -12.24 17.77
C LYS A 250 -13.52 -12.47 16.72
N ILE A 251 -12.23 -12.18 16.99
CA ILE A 251 -11.17 -12.37 16.00
C ILE A 251 -10.95 -13.87 15.72
N LYS A 252 -10.90 -14.69 16.78
CA LYS A 252 -10.80 -16.15 16.69
C LYS A 252 -11.95 -16.72 15.87
N LYS A 253 -13.21 -16.39 16.22
CA LYS A 253 -14.39 -16.83 15.46
C LYS A 253 -14.35 -16.39 14.00
N SER A 254 -13.90 -15.16 13.74
CA SER A 254 -13.87 -14.60 12.37
C SER A 254 -12.85 -15.31 11.49
N ILE A 255 -11.63 -15.50 11.98
CA ILE A 255 -10.55 -16.10 11.21
C ILE A 255 -10.76 -17.61 11.07
N CYS A 256 -11.15 -18.29 12.16
CA CYS A 256 -11.24 -19.76 12.17
C CYS A 256 -12.51 -20.28 11.46
N ARG A 257 -13.55 -19.46 11.27
CA ARG A 257 -14.71 -19.79 10.43
C ARG A 257 -14.40 -19.63 8.94
N VAL A 258 -13.66 -18.59 8.57
CA VAL A 258 -13.34 -18.28 7.17
C VAL A 258 -12.31 -19.25 6.59
N SER A 259 -11.35 -19.72 7.39
CA SER A 259 -10.39 -20.73 6.95
C SER A 259 -11.03 -22.09 6.67
N ARG A 260 -12.12 -22.43 7.37
CA ARG A 260 -12.87 -23.70 7.23
C ARG A 260 -13.88 -23.69 6.07
N ASN A 261 -14.49 -22.54 5.75
CA ASN A 261 -15.43 -22.46 4.64
C ASN A 261 -14.71 -22.40 3.29
N ARG A 262 -15.04 -23.35 2.40
CA ARG A 262 -14.54 -23.45 1.03
C ARG A 262 -15.00 -22.24 0.21
N GLY A 263 -14.06 -21.51 -0.38
CA GLY A 263 -14.18 -20.93 -1.73
C GLY A 263 -15.34 -19.97 -2.05
N LYS A 264 -16.04 -19.38 -1.08
CA LYS A 264 -16.92 -18.24 -1.39
C LYS A 264 -16.08 -16.98 -1.33
N LYS A 265 -16.04 -16.24 -2.45
CA LYS A 265 -15.62 -14.83 -2.50
C LYS A 265 -16.03 -14.19 -1.17
N GLY A 266 -15.09 -13.53 -0.50
CA GLY A 266 -15.41 -12.74 0.69
C GLY A 266 -16.70 -11.97 0.40
N TYR A 267 -17.71 -12.20 1.24
CA TYR A 267 -19.02 -11.58 1.05
C TYR A 267 -18.87 -10.10 0.80
#